data_AF-V5G7T2-F1
#
_entry.id   AF-V5G7T2-F1
#
_cell.length_a   1.000
_cell.length_b   1.000
_cell.length_c   1.000
_cell.angle_alpha   90.00
_cell.angle_beta   90.00
_cell.angle_gamma   90.00
#
_symmetry.space_group_name_H-M   'P 1'
#
loop_
_entity.id
_entity.type
_entity.pdbx_description
1 polymer ?
#
loop_
_entity_poly.entity_id
_entity_poly.type
_entity_poly.pdbx_seq_one_letter_code
_entity_poly.pdbx_strand_id
1 'polypeptide(L)'
;ESLNNKCTEVLQSLNNWFNMNDLYLNSEKTRTIRFHNRQKICEPLSVKINDVYLKCITEPVKFLGITLDEHMDWKPHCENLVSLLNSTNFLFKNIKDVLTKHQLTNVYYAQIESRIRYGICLWGDSTLSQAVFVSQKRVIRTIAGVPSTRSCRTLFVDFDLMTVASI
;
A
#
# COMPACT_ATOMS: atom_id res chain seq x y z
N GLU A 1 30.69 -4.20 14.69
CA GLU A 1 30.77 -3.37 13.47
C GLU A 1 29.42 -2.69 13.25
N SER A 2 29.39 -1.36 13.26
CA SER A 2 28.13 -0.58 13.23
C SER A 2 27.39 -0.81 11.90
N LEU A 3 26.05 -1.00 11.94
CA LEU A 3 25.19 -1.13 10.75
C LEU A 3 25.45 0.00 9.73
N ASN A 4 25.71 1.22 10.22
CA ASN A 4 26.04 2.37 9.38
C ASN A 4 27.30 2.16 8.53
N ASN A 5 28.34 1.52 9.10
CA ASN A 5 29.60 1.30 8.38
C ASN A 5 29.38 0.34 7.21
N LYS A 6 28.69 -0.78 7.46
CA LYS A 6 28.34 -1.75 6.41
C LYS A 6 27.48 -1.14 5.31
N CYS A 7 26.46 -0.36 5.67
CA CYS A 7 25.64 0.34 4.68
C CYS A 7 26.47 1.33 3.85
N THR A 8 27.41 2.04 4.47
CA THR A 8 28.29 2.99 3.79
C THR A 8 29.23 2.29 2.80
N GLU A 9 29.86 1.19 3.21
CA GLU A 9 30.74 0.38 2.36
C GLU A 9 30.01 -0.19 1.13
N VAL A 10 28.81 -0.74 1.33
CA VAL A 10 27.97 -1.27 0.25
C VAL A 10 27.55 -0.16 -0.71
N LEU A 11 27.14 1.01 -0.20
CA LEU A 11 26.74 2.13 -1.04
C LEU A 11 27.92 2.74 -1.82
N GLN A 12 29.11 2.79 -1.24
CA GLN A 12 30.32 3.18 -1.96
C GLN A 12 30.64 2.20 -3.09
N SER A 13 30.53 0.89 -2.82
CA SER A 13 30.72 -0.16 -3.83
C SER A 13 29.70 -0.05 -4.97
N LEU A 14 28.43 0.21 -4.64
CA LEU A 14 27.37 0.47 -5.63
C LEU A 14 27.64 1.73 -6.44
N ASN A 15 28.06 2.83 -5.80
CA ASN A 15 28.40 4.07 -6.48
C ASN A 15 29.57 3.88 -7.46
N ASN A 16 30.59 3.12 -7.08
CA ASN A 16 31.69 2.77 -7.98
C ASN A 16 31.20 1.94 -9.17
N TRP A 17 30.34 0.95 -8.93
CA TRP A 17 29.73 0.17 -10.00
C TRP A 17 28.87 1.04 -10.93
N PHE A 18 28.06 1.95 -10.40
CA PHE A 18 27.29 2.89 -11.21
C PHE A 18 28.19 3.75 -12.08
N ASN A 19 29.26 4.34 -11.51
CA ASN A 19 30.22 5.15 -12.25
C ASN A 19 30.92 4.38 -13.37
N MET A 20 31.27 3.10 -13.13
CA MET A 20 31.86 2.23 -14.17
C MET A 20 30.89 1.92 -15.32
N ASN A 21 29.58 2.06 -15.09
CA ASN A 21 28.53 1.83 -16.07
C ASN A 21 27.92 3.15 -16.59
N ASP A 22 28.59 4.29 -16.40
CA ASP A 22 28.10 5.62 -16.79
C ASP A 22 26.72 5.97 -16.19
N LEU A 23 26.42 5.42 -15.02
CA LEU A 23 25.21 5.71 -14.25
C LEU A 23 25.52 6.68 -13.11
N TYR A 24 24.65 7.68 -12.92
CA TYR A 24 24.75 8.64 -11.83
C TYR A 24 23.72 8.35 -10.73
N LEU A 25 24.20 8.18 -9.49
CA LEU A 25 23.33 7.99 -8.33
C LEU A 25 22.84 9.35 -7.81
N ASN A 26 21.55 9.62 -7.99
CA ASN A 26 20.93 10.86 -7.51
C ASN A 26 20.68 10.80 -5.99
N SER A 27 21.55 11.44 -5.20
CA SER A 27 21.45 11.54 -3.74
C SER A 27 20.18 12.25 -3.26
N GLU A 28 19.67 13.22 -4.04
CA GLU A 28 18.44 13.96 -3.72
C GLU A 28 17.20 13.08 -3.81
N LYS A 29 17.16 12.10 -4.72
CA LYS A 29 16.06 11.12 -4.83
C LYS A 29 16.28 9.89 -3.94
N THR A 30 17.52 9.62 -3.55
CA THR A 30 17.88 8.46 -2.73
C THR A 30 17.56 8.71 -1.27
N ARG A 31 16.96 7.71 -0.63
CA ARG A 31 16.47 7.78 0.75
C ARG A 31 16.80 6.47 1.46
N THR A 32 17.03 6.54 2.75
CA THR A 32 17.26 5.36 3.60
C THR A 32 16.06 5.13 4.50
N ILE A 33 15.74 3.87 4.77
CA ILE A 33 14.73 3.47 5.74
C ILE A 33 15.36 2.41 6.62
N ARG A 34 15.24 2.56 7.94
CA ARG A 34 15.72 1.58 8.89
C ARG A 34 14.53 0.74 9.35
N PHE A 35 14.41 -0.47 8.83
CA PHE A 35 13.35 -1.36 9.29
C PHE A 35 13.63 -1.90 10.70
N HIS A 36 12.67 -1.76 11.61
CA HIS A 36 12.78 -2.31 12.96
C HIS A 36 11.41 -2.55 13.60
N ASN A 37 11.38 -3.46 14.57
CA ASN A 37 10.19 -3.67 15.39
C ASN A 37 9.89 -2.41 16.23
N ARG A 38 8.60 -2.07 16.38
CA ARG A 38 8.08 -0.98 17.21
C ARG A 38 8.60 -0.98 18.64
N GLN A 39 8.86 -2.16 19.21
CA GLN A 39 9.36 -2.29 20.58
C GLN A 39 10.83 -1.84 20.73
N LYS A 40 11.54 -1.67 19.61
CA LYS A 40 12.96 -1.33 19.60
C LYS A 40 13.15 0.13 19.22
N ILE A 41 13.76 0.90 20.12
CA ILE A 41 14.27 2.23 19.80
C ILE A 41 15.54 2.06 18.98
N CYS A 42 15.53 2.61 17.78
CA CYS A 42 16.64 2.57 16.84
C CYS A 42 17.03 3.99 16.46
N GLU A 43 18.32 4.30 16.54
CA GLU A 43 18.81 5.57 15.99
C GLU A 43 18.65 5.62 14.46
N PRO A 44 18.42 6.79 13.86
CA PRO A 44 18.36 6.91 12.41
C PRO A 44 19.65 6.41 11.74
N LEU A 45 19.52 5.87 10.52
CA LEU A 45 20.68 5.51 9.71
C LEU A 45 21.37 6.80 9.24
N SER A 46 22.65 6.95 9.58
CA SER A 46 23.49 8.04 9.08
C SER A 46 24.46 7.44 8.06
N VAL A 47 24.11 7.59 6.78
CA VAL A 47 24.85 6.99 5.67
C VAL A 47 25.16 8.06 4.62
N LYS A 48 26.38 8.01 4.07
CA LYS A 48 26.93 9.04 3.19
C LYS A 48 27.25 8.48 1.81
N ILE A 49 26.98 9.25 0.76
CA ILE A 49 27.39 8.98 -0.63
C ILE A 49 27.97 10.26 -1.21
N ASN A 50 29.16 10.20 -1.83
CA ASN A 50 29.83 11.36 -2.45
C ASN A 50 29.83 12.60 -1.54
N ASP A 51 30.18 12.40 -0.28
CA ASP A 51 30.17 13.40 0.77
C ASP A 51 28.81 14.03 1.17
N VAL A 52 27.70 13.47 0.70
CA VAL A 52 26.33 13.87 1.06
C VAL A 52 25.67 12.83 1.95
N TYR A 53 25.11 13.26 3.09
CA TYR A 53 24.29 12.38 3.94
C TYR A 53 22.91 12.14 3.32
N LEU A 54 22.53 10.88 3.23
CA LEU A 54 21.20 10.50 2.76
C LEU A 54 20.16 10.78 3.84
N LYS A 55 18.99 11.29 3.43
CA LYS A 55 17.85 11.46 4.33
C LYS A 55 17.31 10.08 4.74
N CYS A 56 17.39 9.79 6.04
CA CYS A 56 16.66 8.69 6.66
C CYS A 56 15.19 9.09 6.82
N ILE A 57 14.29 8.28 6.28
CA ILE A 57 12.85 8.50 6.37
C ILE A 57 12.31 7.73 7.58
N THR A 58 11.58 8.46 8.43
CA THR A 58 10.77 7.91 9.52
C THR A 58 9.26 8.02 9.21
N GLU A 59 8.86 8.94 8.32
CA GLU A 59 7.49 9.01 7.83
C GLU A 59 7.13 7.91 6.80
N PRO A 60 5.86 7.52 6.66
CA PRO A 60 5.46 6.59 5.62
C PRO A 60 5.75 7.14 4.21
N VAL A 61 6.36 6.32 3.35
CA VAL A 61 6.76 6.71 1.98
C VAL A 61 6.08 5.82 0.95
N LYS A 62 5.69 6.42 -0.18
CA LYS A 62 5.15 5.66 -1.31
C LYS A 62 6.28 5.14 -2.19
N PHE A 63 6.41 3.82 -2.28
CA PHE A 63 7.35 3.14 -3.15
C PHE A 63 6.59 2.19 -4.08
N LEU A 64 6.70 2.43 -5.40
CA LEU A 64 6.01 1.64 -6.42
C LEU A 64 4.54 1.42 -6.09
N GLY A 65 3.80 2.50 -5.80
CA GLY A 65 2.36 2.40 -5.50
C GLY A 65 1.98 1.94 -4.09
N ILE A 66 2.90 1.39 -3.30
CA ILE A 66 2.66 0.88 -1.95
C ILE A 66 3.22 1.85 -0.91
N THR A 67 2.53 2.03 0.22
CA THR A 67 3.03 2.86 1.31
C THR A 67 3.80 2.01 2.32
N LEU A 68 5.09 2.30 2.48
CA LEU A 68 6.01 1.65 3.42
C LEU A 68 6.22 2.52 4.64
N ASP A 69 6.29 1.91 5.80
CA ASP A 69 6.69 2.52 7.07
C ASP A 69 7.92 1.81 7.65
N GLU A 70 8.60 2.44 8.61
CA GLU A 70 9.80 1.89 9.25
C GLU A 70 9.55 0.60 10.05
N HIS A 71 8.29 0.30 10.39
CA HIS A 71 7.93 -0.94 11.08
C HIS A 71 7.39 -2.04 10.16
N MET A 72 7.18 -1.75 8.87
CA MET A 72 6.55 -2.63 7.89
C MET A 72 5.22 -3.23 8.39
N ASP A 73 4.40 -2.43 9.08
CA ASP A 73 3.13 -2.90 9.64
C ASP A 73 1.96 -2.75 8.67
N TRP A 74 2.18 -2.12 7.52
CA TRP A 74 1.21 -1.86 6.46
C TRP A 74 0.02 -0.99 6.89
N LYS A 75 0.06 -0.38 8.08
CA LYS A 75 -0.99 0.49 8.61
C LYS A 75 -1.25 1.68 7.70
N PRO A 76 -0.24 2.47 7.29
CA PRO A 76 -0.49 3.62 6.44
C PRO A 76 -1.07 3.21 5.07
N HIS A 77 -0.60 2.08 4.53
CA HIS A 77 -1.10 1.53 3.27
C HIS A 77 -2.58 1.10 3.37
N CYS A 78 -2.93 0.34 4.41
CA CYS A 78 -4.31 -0.10 4.64
C CYS A 78 -5.25 1.08 4.92
N GLU A 79 -4.81 2.08 5.69
CA GLU A 79 -5.59 3.30 5.96
C GLU A 79 -5.83 4.10 4.67
N ASN A 80 -4.81 4.24 3.82
CA ASN A 80 -4.94 4.86 2.51
C ASN A 80 -5.94 4.11 1.62
N LEU A 81 -5.88 2.78 1.58
CA LEU A 81 -6.85 1.95 0.86
C LEU A 81 -8.27 2.12 1.42
N VAL A 82 -8.45 2.07 2.75
CA VAL A 82 -9.76 2.27 3.38
C VAL A 82 -10.35 3.64 3.04
N SER A 83 -9.55 4.71 3.12
CA SER A 83 -9.97 6.07 2.74
C SER A 83 -10.43 6.12 1.29
N LEU A 84 -9.65 5.52 0.39
CA LEU A 84 -9.97 5.42 -1.02
C LEU A 84 -11.26 4.63 -1.29
N LEU A 85 -11.45 3.49 -0.61
CA LEU A 85 -12.65 2.67 -0.71
C LEU A 85 -13.89 3.43 -0.19
N ASN A 86 -13.75 4.22 0.86
CA ASN A 86 -14.85 5.06 1.36
C ASN A 86 -15.24 6.15 0.36
N SER A 87 -14.25 6.83 -0.25
CA SER A 87 -14.50 7.80 -1.31
C SER A 87 -15.16 7.16 -2.54
N THR A 88 -14.68 5.97 -2.92
CA THR A 88 -15.28 5.19 -4.02
C THR A 88 -16.68 4.70 -3.67
N ASN A 89 -16.97 4.36 -2.42
CA ASN A 89 -18.31 4.02 -1.95
C ASN A 89 -19.28 5.20 -2.11
N PHE A 90 -18.82 6.43 -1.84
CA PHE A 90 -19.63 7.62 -2.08
C PHE A 90 -19.94 7.79 -3.58
N LEU A 91 -18.96 7.57 -4.46
CA LEU A 91 -19.20 7.52 -5.90
C LEU A 91 -20.28 6.50 -6.26
N PHE A 92 -20.19 5.26 -5.75
CA PHE A 92 -21.20 4.22 -5.97
C PHE A 92 -22.60 4.64 -5.52
N LYS A 93 -22.73 5.35 -4.39
CA LYS A 93 -24.03 5.87 -3.93
C LYS A 93 -24.69 6.81 -4.93
N ASN A 94 -23.90 7.58 -5.68
CA ASN A 94 -24.41 8.58 -6.62
C ASN A 94 -24.73 7.98 -8.00
N ILE A 95 -23.99 6.95 -8.42
CA ILE A 95 -24.14 6.36 -9.76
C ILE A 95 -25.03 5.11 -9.78
N LYS A 96 -25.34 4.51 -8.62
CA LYS A 96 -26.10 3.25 -8.55
C LYS A 96 -27.51 3.33 -9.14
N ASP A 97 -28.14 4.51 -9.10
CA ASP A 97 -29.51 4.71 -9.58
C ASP A 97 -29.53 5.10 -11.07
N VAL A 98 -28.36 5.34 -11.67
CA VAL A 98 -28.18 5.71 -13.09
C VAL A 98 -27.65 4.53 -13.90
N LEU A 99 -26.76 3.73 -13.33
CA LEU A 99 -26.08 2.63 -14.02
C LEU A 99 -26.77 1.29 -13.79
N THR A 100 -26.66 0.40 -14.77
CA THR A 100 -27.07 -1.00 -14.61
C THR A 100 -26.12 -1.74 -13.66
N LYS A 101 -26.60 -2.84 -13.06
CA LYS A 101 -25.78 -3.69 -12.18
C LYS A 101 -24.48 -4.14 -12.86
N HIS A 102 -24.55 -4.54 -14.13
CA HIS A 102 -23.37 -4.97 -14.88
C HIS A 102 -22.32 -3.85 -15.02
N GLN A 103 -22.76 -2.63 -15.33
CA GLN A 103 -21.86 -1.47 -15.40
C GLN A 103 -21.24 -1.14 -14.03
N LEU A 104 -22.02 -1.25 -12.94
CA LEU A 104 -21.52 -1.06 -11.58
C LEU A 104 -20.43 -2.09 -11.22
N THR A 105 -20.62 -3.36 -11.61
CA THR A 105 -19.61 -4.41 -11.44
C THR A 105 -18.33 -4.09 -12.23
N ASN A 106 -18.44 -3.59 -13.46
CA ASN A 106 -17.26 -3.17 -14.23
C ASN A 106 -16.50 -2.02 -13.56
N VAL A 107 -17.22 -1.02 -13.05
CA VAL A 107 -16.62 0.08 -12.27
C VAL A 107 -15.96 -0.46 -10.99
N TYR A 108 -16.57 -1.46 -10.36
CA TYR A 108 -16.02 -2.11 -9.17
C TYR A 108 -14.67 -2.78 -9.47
N TYR A 109 -14.59 -3.60 -10.52
CA TYR A 109 -13.32 -4.22 -10.93
C TYR A 109 -12.24 -3.16 -11.21
N ALA A 110 -12.60 -2.10 -11.92
CA ALA A 110 -11.67 -1.05 -12.30
C ALA A 110 -11.17 -0.20 -11.12
N GLN A 111 -12.02 0.14 -10.14
CA GLN A 111 -11.70 1.12 -9.09
C GLN A 111 -11.43 0.52 -7.71
N ILE A 112 -12.00 -0.65 -7.42
CA ILE A 112 -11.92 -1.31 -6.12
C ILE A 112 -10.95 -2.49 -6.22
N GLU A 113 -11.27 -3.47 -7.06
CA GLU A 113 -10.54 -4.74 -7.07
C GLU A 113 -9.12 -4.59 -7.59
N SER A 114 -8.91 -3.81 -8.66
CA SER A 114 -7.58 -3.51 -9.19
C SER A 114 -6.64 -2.94 -8.11
N ARG A 115 -7.18 -2.12 -7.21
CA ARG A 115 -6.43 -1.44 -6.15
C ARG A 115 -6.18 -2.33 -4.93
N ILE A 116 -7.17 -3.16 -4.58
CA ILE A 116 -7.02 -4.19 -3.54
C ILE A 116 -6.03 -5.28 -4.00
N ARG A 117 -6.06 -5.68 -5.26
CA ARG A 117 -5.16 -6.71 -5.78
C ARG A 117 -3.71 -6.22 -5.83
N TYR A 118 -3.50 -4.92 -5.97
CA TYR A 118 -2.17 -4.35 -6.09
C TYR A 118 -1.34 -4.54 -4.81
N GLY A 119 -0.27 -5.32 -4.92
CA GLY A 119 0.64 -5.60 -3.80
C GLY A 119 0.03 -6.48 -2.70
N ILE A 120 -1.08 -7.18 -2.96
CA ILE A 120 -1.80 -7.96 -1.94
C ILE A 120 -0.92 -9.02 -1.27
N CYS A 121 0.04 -9.62 -1.99
CA CYS A 121 1.00 -10.58 -1.43
C CYS A 121 1.89 -9.98 -0.32
N LEU A 122 2.00 -8.65 -0.24
CA LEU A 122 2.81 -7.95 0.74
C LEU A 122 1.98 -7.55 1.97
N TRP A 123 0.83 -6.93 1.76
CA TRP A 123 0.02 -6.35 2.85
C TRP A 123 -1.22 -7.17 3.23
N GLY A 124 -1.62 -8.14 2.42
CA GLY A 124 -2.86 -8.91 2.59
C GLY A 124 -2.90 -9.73 3.89
N ASP A 125 -1.74 -10.20 4.35
CA ASP A 125 -1.60 -10.93 5.61
C ASP A 125 -1.50 -10.01 6.85
N SER A 126 -1.51 -8.69 6.66
CA SER A 126 -1.51 -7.76 7.79
C SER A 126 -2.82 -7.86 8.57
N THR A 127 -2.77 -7.62 9.89
CA THR A 127 -3.97 -7.54 10.74
C THR A 127 -4.95 -6.45 10.31
N LEU A 128 -4.47 -5.49 9.51
CA LEU A 128 -5.20 -4.33 9.01
C LEU A 128 -5.93 -4.60 7.70
N SER A 129 -5.63 -5.72 7.01
CA SER A 129 -6.36 -6.16 5.82
C SER A 129 -7.85 -6.37 6.10
N GLN A 130 -8.20 -6.71 7.35
CA GLN A 130 -9.58 -6.83 7.79
C GLN A 130 -10.36 -5.50 7.68
N ALA A 131 -9.72 -4.35 7.93
CA ALA A 131 -10.35 -3.04 7.78
C ALA A 131 -10.65 -2.73 6.29
N VAL A 132 -9.74 -3.12 5.40
CA VAL A 132 -9.93 -3.06 3.95
C VAL A 132 -11.10 -3.95 3.54
N PHE A 133 -11.18 -5.18 4.06
CA PHE A 133 -12.27 -6.10 3.77
C PHE A 133 -13.64 -5.60 4.27
N VAL A 134 -13.70 -4.98 5.46
CA VAL A 134 -14.92 -4.32 5.95
C VAL A 134 -15.37 -3.19 5.00
N SER A 135 -14.42 -2.41 4.49
CA SER A 135 -14.69 -1.33 3.53
C SER A 135 -15.16 -1.88 2.17
N GLN A 136 -14.55 -2.96 1.68
CA GLN A 136 -14.99 -3.68 0.47
C GLN A 136 -16.46 -4.14 0.61
N LYS A 137 -16.80 -4.76 1.74
CA LYS A 137 -18.19 -5.18 2.03
C LYS A 137 -19.16 -4.00 2.06
N ARG A 138 -18.72 -2.83 2.54
CA ARG A 138 -19.55 -1.62 2.54
C ARG A 138 -19.89 -1.18 1.12
N VAL A 139 -18.91 -1.20 0.20
CA VAL A 139 -19.11 -0.90 -1.22
C VAL A 139 -20.12 -1.85 -1.85
N ILE A 140 -19.96 -3.16 -1.65
CA ILE A 140 -20.85 -4.16 -2.26
C ILE A 140 -22.29 -3.99 -1.77
N ARG A 141 -22.48 -3.67 -0.48
CA ARG A 141 -23.83 -3.38 0.04
C ARG A 141 -24.47 -2.17 -0.62
N THR A 142 -23.68 -1.13 -0.90
CA THR A 142 -24.15 0.05 -1.63
C THR A 142 -24.58 -0.31 -3.05
N ILE A 143 -23.77 -1.11 -3.77
CA ILE A 143 -24.11 -1.59 -5.12
C ILE A 143 -25.39 -2.43 -5.10
N ALA A 144 -25.54 -3.30 -4.09
CA ALA A 144 -26.71 -4.15 -3.93
C ALA A 144 -27.96 -3.41 -3.40
N GLY A 145 -27.80 -2.19 -2.87
CA GLY A 145 -28.87 -1.43 -2.24
C GLY A 145 -29.40 -2.04 -0.94
N VAL A 146 -28.57 -2.80 -0.21
CA VAL A 146 -29.00 -3.51 1.01
C VAL A 146 -28.56 -2.80 2.29
N PRO A 147 -29.24 -3.02 3.43
CA PRO A 147 -28.84 -2.48 4.73
C PRO A 147 -27.43 -2.94 5.15
N SER A 148 -26.76 -2.10 5.96
CA SER A 148 -25.39 -2.36 6.47
C SER A 148 -25.26 -3.65 7.29
N THR A 149 -26.35 -4.12 7.87
CA THR A 149 -26.43 -5.33 8.72
C THR A 149 -26.53 -6.62 7.91
N ARG A 150 -26.91 -6.56 6.63
CA ARG A 150 -27.08 -7.77 5.80
C ARG A 150 -25.73 -8.45 5.55
N SER A 151 -25.71 -9.77 5.58
CA SER A 151 -24.53 -10.56 5.22
C SER A 151 -24.16 -10.32 3.75
N CYS A 152 -22.86 -10.16 3.47
CA CYS A 152 -22.34 -10.00 2.12
C CYS A 152 -22.02 -11.34 1.43
N ARG A 153 -22.07 -12.47 2.14
CA ARG A 153 -21.58 -13.76 1.61
C ARG A 153 -22.27 -14.14 0.29
N THR A 154 -23.59 -14.00 0.21
CA THR A 154 -24.34 -14.28 -1.02
C THR A 154 -24.05 -13.23 -2.09
N LEU A 155 -23.90 -11.96 -1.69
CA LEU A 155 -23.65 -10.85 -2.63
C LEU A 155 -22.36 -11.03 -3.41
N PHE A 156 -21.28 -11.51 -2.78
CA PHE A 156 -20.03 -11.79 -3.50
C PHE A 156 -20.25 -12.82 -4.61
N VAL A 157 -21.03 -13.87 -4.34
CA VAL A 157 -21.36 -14.90 -5.34
C VAL A 157 -22.30 -14.33 -6.42
N ASP A 158 -23.32 -13.58 -6.03
CA ASP A 158 -24.33 -13.01 -6.95
C ASP A 158 -23.71 -12.03 -7.96
N PHE A 159 -22.67 -11.30 -7.55
CA PHE A 159 -21.95 -10.33 -8.41
C PHE A 159 -20.66 -10.89 -9.02
N ASP A 160 -20.34 -12.17 -8.78
CA ASP A 160 -19.10 -12.83 -9.20
C ASP A 160 -17.81 -12.13 -8.71
N LEU A 161 -17.86 -11.55 -7.52
CA LEU A 161 -16.77 -10.76 -6.93
C LEU A 161 -15.92 -11.58 -5.96
N MET A 162 -14.61 -11.37 -5.98
CA MET A 162 -13.70 -11.99 -5.02
C MET A 162 -13.61 -11.20 -3.71
N THR A 163 -13.45 -11.93 -2.60
CA THR A 163 -13.17 -11.31 -1.29
C THR A 163 -11.68 -10.98 -1.16
N VAL A 164 -11.31 -10.01 -0.32
CA VAL A 164 -9.89 -9.72 -0.02
C VAL A 164 -9.09 -10.99 0.36
N ALA A 165 -9.71 -11.94 1.06
CA ALA A 165 -9.05 -13.18 1.46
C ALA A 165 -8.97 -14.26 0.35
N SER A 166 -9.66 -14.05 -0.77
CA SER A 166 -9.72 -14.99 -1.90
C SER A 166 -9.01 -14.50 -3.15
N ILE A 167 -8.60 -13.23 -3.17
CA ILE A 167 -7.76 -12.63 -4.22
C ILE A 167 -6.32 -13.10 -4.03
#